data_AF-A0A2S3H0S2-F1
#
_entry.id   AF-A0A2S3H0S2-F1
#
_cell.length_a   1.000
_cell.length_b   1.000
_cell.length_c   1.000
_cell.angle_alpha   90.00
_cell.angle_beta   90.00
_cell.angle_gamma   90.00
#
_symmetry.space_group_name_H-M   'P 1'
#
loop_
_entity.id
_entity.type
_entity.pdbx_description
1 polymer ?
#
loop_
_entity_poly.entity_id
_entity_poly.type
_entity_poly.pdbx_seq_one_letter_code
_entity_poly.pdbx_strand_id
1 'polypeptide(L)'
;MAGGEAEAERVAALLREITGEGGFAFVASAEKAAAGAGDLRAAEAAREMAWEQLHSGPWSEVGAAWRDAYALACLHVARLRAGGDRAAALKALDMGLIMGGNLLRADLEAALARISAEPCGGEDGAVAVDEEDQRWRDGLDRNRDIADALKILPVKSLSCKKVERLSHISLEEFICNYFLRESPVIISGAIDHWPARTKWKDIKYLKKIAGDRTVPVEVGKNYVCSFWKQELITFSQFLERMWSTDCPSNLTYLAQHPLFEQVANLSLLIL
;
A
#
# COMPACT_ATOMS: atom_id res chain seq x y z
N MET A 1 -3.32 -27.77 -10.27
CA MET A 1 -4.55 -28.41 -10.76
C MET A 1 -5.74 -28.01 -9.89
N ALA A 2 -5.80 -28.39 -8.60
CA ALA A 2 -6.94 -28.06 -7.72
C ALA A 2 -7.24 -26.55 -7.53
N GLY A 3 -6.21 -25.69 -7.44
CA GLY A 3 -6.43 -24.24 -7.25
C GLY A 3 -7.03 -23.52 -8.46
N GLY A 4 -6.77 -24.00 -9.69
CA GLY A 4 -7.25 -23.37 -10.92
C GLY A 4 -8.71 -23.66 -11.22
N GLU A 5 -9.18 -24.86 -10.88
CA GLU A 5 -10.61 -25.22 -11.00
C GLU A 5 -11.46 -24.41 -10.01
N ALA A 6 -10.97 -24.21 -8.78
CA ALA A 6 -11.63 -23.37 -7.78
C ALA A 6 -11.61 -21.86 -8.13
N GLU A 7 -10.58 -21.36 -8.81
CA GLU A 7 -10.58 -20.00 -9.38
C GLU A 7 -11.65 -19.87 -10.47
N ALA A 8 -11.69 -20.80 -11.43
CA ALA A 8 -12.62 -20.75 -12.56
C ALA A 8 -14.10 -20.76 -12.12
N GLU A 9 -14.44 -21.57 -11.11
CA GLU A 9 -15.81 -21.60 -10.57
C GLU A 9 -16.21 -20.28 -9.92
N ARG A 10 -15.32 -19.68 -9.09
CA ARG A 10 -15.53 -18.36 -8.47
C ARG A 10 -15.72 -17.27 -9.54
N VAL A 11 -14.87 -17.27 -10.57
CA VAL A 11 -14.95 -16.32 -11.69
C VAL A 11 -16.26 -16.49 -12.46
N ALA A 12 -16.68 -17.73 -12.76
CA ALA A 12 -17.94 -17.98 -13.47
C ALA A 12 -19.17 -17.53 -12.65
N ALA A 13 -19.14 -17.69 -11.32
CA ALA A 13 -20.18 -17.15 -10.45
C ALA A 13 -20.22 -15.62 -10.49
N LEU A 14 -19.07 -14.96 -10.36
CA LEU A 14 -18.94 -13.50 -10.43
C LEU A 14 -19.44 -12.94 -11.77
N LEU A 15 -19.06 -13.53 -12.90
CA LEU A 15 -19.49 -13.06 -14.22
C LEU A 15 -21.02 -13.17 -14.40
N ARG A 16 -21.66 -14.20 -13.84
CA ARG A 16 -23.13 -14.32 -13.83
C ARG A 16 -23.78 -13.22 -12.98
N GLU A 17 -23.22 -12.90 -11.84
CA GLU A 17 -23.69 -11.82 -10.98
C GLU A 17 -23.59 -10.45 -11.67
N ILE A 18 -22.41 -10.13 -12.23
CA ILE A 18 -22.20 -8.90 -13.01
C ILE A 18 -23.14 -8.83 -14.22
N THR A 19 -23.41 -9.95 -14.88
CA THR A 19 -24.41 -10.01 -15.96
C THR A 19 -25.80 -9.63 -15.45
N GLY A 20 -26.19 -10.11 -14.26
CA GLY A 20 -27.46 -9.76 -13.61
C GLY A 20 -27.59 -8.26 -13.28
N GLU A 21 -26.47 -7.59 -13.01
CA GLU A 21 -26.41 -6.14 -12.79
C GLU A 21 -26.29 -5.32 -14.10
N GLY A 22 -26.31 -5.97 -15.26
CA GLY A 22 -26.24 -5.31 -16.57
C GLY A 22 -24.82 -5.10 -17.12
N GLY A 23 -23.79 -5.68 -16.49
CA GLY A 23 -22.39 -5.56 -16.88
C GLY A 23 -21.96 -6.41 -18.10
N PHE A 24 -22.82 -6.58 -19.10
CA PHE A 24 -22.58 -7.46 -20.26
C PHE A 24 -21.29 -7.13 -21.02
N ALA A 25 -20.97 -5.85 -21.19
CA ALA A 25 -19.76 -5.41 -21.88
C ALA A 25 -18.49 -5.76 -21.09
N PHE A 26 -18.55 -5.66 -19.75
CA PHE A 26 -17.48 -6.11 -18.86
C PHE A 26 -17.25 -7.61 -19.02
N VAL A 27 -18.33 -8.40 -18.95
CA VAL A 27 -18.24 -9.87 -19.03
C VAL A 27 -17.63 -10.32 -20.36
N ALA A 28 -18.11 -9.78 -21.48
CA ALA A 28 -17.55 -10.10 -22.79
C ALA A 28 -16.05 -9.75 -22.90
N SER A 29 -15.64 -8.63 -22.29
CA SER A 29 -14.23 -8.20 -22.28
C SER A 29 -13.37 -9.07 -21.37
N ALA A 30 -13.88 -9.46 -20.19
CA ALA A 30 -13.20 -10.35 -19.25
C ALA A 30 -13.03 -11.77 -19.83
N GLU A 31 -14.06 -12.32 -20.47
CA GLU A 31 -13.99 -13.63 -21.16
C GLU A 31 -12.96 -13.59 -22.30
N LYS A 32 -12.95 -12.53 -23.10
CA LYS A 32 -11.96 -12.34 -24.16
C LYS A 32 -10.54 -12.18 -23.61
N ALA A 33 -10.39 -11.52 -22.47
CA ALA A 33 -9.11 -11.41 -21.77
C ALA A 33 -8.58 -12.77 -21.29
N ALA A 34 -9.47 -13.68 -20.90
CA ALA A 34 -9.14 -15.01 -20.41
C ALA A 34 -8.98 -16.07 -21.53
N ALA A 35 -9.51 -15.82 -22.72
CA ALA A 35 -9.56 -16.80 -23.81
C ALA A 35 -8.19 -17.01 -24.50
N GLY A 36 -7.79 -18.26 -24.70
CA GLY A 36 -6.60 -18.62 -25.48
C GLY A 36 -5.31 -18.06 -24.86
N ALA A 37 -4.54 -17.28 -25.64
CA ALA A 37 -3.36 -16.57 -25.14
C ALA A 37 -3.70 -15.30 -24.34
N GLY A 38 -4.98 -14.93 -24.29
CA GLY A 38 -5.52 -13.72 -23.67
C GLY A 38 -5.36 -12.45 -24.53
N ASP A 39 -6.28 -11.51 -24.35
CA ASP A 39 -6.30 -10.22 -25.05
C ASP A 39 -6.07 -9.08 -24.05
N LEU A 40 -4.89 -8.44 -24.14
CA LEU A 40 -4.52 -7.35 -23.25
C LEU A 40 -5.45 -6.14 -23.37
N ARG A 41 -5.91 -5.82 -24.59
CA ARG A 41 -6.83 -4.69 -24.80
C ARG A 41 -8.18 -4.96 -24.16
N ALA A 42 -8.63 -6.21 -24.22
CA ALA A 42 -9.86 -6.62 -23.56
C ALA A 42 -9.71 -6.58 -22.02
N ALA A 43 -8.57 -7.01 -21.48
CA ALA A 43 -8.28 -6.92 -20.05
C ALA A 43 -8.26 -5.48 -19.56
N GLU A 44 -7.64 -4.57 -20.32
CA GLU A 44 -7.61 -3.14 -20.01
C GLU A 44 -9.00 -2.51 -20.10
N ALA A 45 -9.77 -2.82 -21.15
CA ALA A 45 -11.14 -2.35 -21.27
C ALA A 45 -12.02 -2.83 -20.10
N ALA A 46 -11.90 -4.10 -19.69
CA ALA A 46 -12.59 -4.63 -18.51
C ALA A 46 -12.21 -3.87 -17.23
N ARG A 47 -10.92 -3.57 -17.06
CA ARG A 47 -10.43 -2.83 -15.90
C ARG A 47 -10.97 -1.40 -15.85
N GLU A 48 -10.98 -0.68 -16.97
CA GLU A 48 -11.51 0.68 -17.04
C GLU A 48 -13.03 0.71 -16.79
N MET A 49 -13.80 -0.22 -17.37
CA MET A 49 -15.25 -0.31 -17.09
C MET A 49 -15.53 -0.58 -15.62
N ALA A 50 -14.80 -1.53 -14.99
CA ALA A 50 -14.96 -1.77 -13.56
C ALA A 50 -14.52 -0.53 -12.75
N TRP A 51 -13.42 0.13 -13.11
CA TRP A 51 -12.98 1.37 -12.46
C TRP A 51 -14.06 2.45 -12.47
N GLU A 52 -14.72 2.68 -13.61
CA GLU A 52 -15.83 3.63 -13.73
C GLU A 52 -16.98 3.28 -12.76
N GLN A 53 -17.31 2.00 -12.63
CA GLN A 53 -18.34 1.55 -11.68
C GLN A 53 -17.94 1.81 -10.23
N LEU A 54 -16.68 1.55 -9.87
CA LEU A 54 -16.14 1.84 -8.53
C LEU A 54 -16.19 3.34 -8.17
N HIS A 55 -16.17 4.23 -9.16
CA HIS A 55 -16.13 5.69 -8.97
C HIS A 55 -17.43 6.40 -9.37
N SER A 56 -18.50 5.64 -9.63
CA SER A 56 -19.81 6.17 -10.01
C SER A 56 -20.58 6.84 -8.85
N GLY A 57 -20.17 6.57 -7.60
CA GLY A 57 -20.84 7.05 -6.39
C GLY A 57 -19.99 6.86 -5.13
N PRO A 58 -20.59 7.06 -3.93
CA PRO A 58 -19.91 6.83 -2.67
C PRO A 58 -19.41 5.39 -2.55
N TRP A 59 -18.18 5.21 -2.05
CA TRP A 59 -17.56 3.88 -1.93
C TRP A 59 -18.44 2.85 -1.18
N SER A 60 -19.18 3.29 -0.16
CA SER A 60 -20.09 2.45 0.63
C SER A 60 -21.23 1.84 -0.17
N GLU A 61 -21.61 2.46 -1.30
CA GLU A 61 -22.71 2.02 -2.17
C GLU A 61 -22.21 1.14 -3.33
N VAL A 62 -20.90 1.05 -3.55
CA VAL A 62 -20.31 0.21 -4.58
C VAL A 62 -20.57 -1.27 -4.26
N GLY A 63 -21.25 -1.96 -5.18
CA GLY A 63 -21.56 -3.39 -5.07
C GLY A 63 -20.31 -4.26 -4.91
N ALA A 64 -20.40 -5.29 -4.07
CA ALA A 64 -19.28 -6.20 -3.81
C ALA A 64 -18.80 -6.89 -5.10
N ALA A 65 -19.75 -7.29 -5.97
CA ALA A 65 -19.46 -7.88 -7.27
C ALA A 65 -18.56 -6.99 -8.13
N TRP A 66 -18.81 -5.68 -8.20
CA TRP A 66 -17.97 -4.76 -8.99
C TRP A 66 -16.56 -4.60 -8.43
N ARG A 67 -16.38 -4.68 -7.10
CA ARG A 67 -15.05 -4.71 -6.49
C ARG A 67 -14.30 -5.99 -6.86
N ASP A 68 -14.98 -7.14 -6.84
CA ASP A 68 -14.41 -8.42 -7.28
C ASP A 68 -14.14 -8.44 -8.79
N ALA A 69 -14.98 -7.79 -9.60
CA ALA A 69 -14.80 -7.61 -11.04
C ALA A 69 -13.56 -6.76 -11.34
N TYR A 70 -13.32 -5.70 -10.58
CA TYR A 70 -12.10 -4.90 -10.68
C TYR A 70 -10.86 -5.73 -10.31
N ALA A 71 -10.93 -6.53 -9.24
CA ALA A 71 -9.85 -7.45 -8.85
C ALA A 71 -9.52 -8.46 -9.98
N LEU A 72 -10.55 -9.04 -10.61
CA LEU A 72 -10.41 -9.95 -11.75
C LEU A 72 -9.73 -9.28 -12.95
N ALA A 73 -10.18 -8.08 -13.33
CA ALA A 73 -9.60 -7.36 -14.46
C ALA A 73 -8.14 -6.99 -14.21
N CYS A 74 -7.80 -6.55 -13.00
CA CYS A 74 -6.42 -6.31 -12.57
C CYS A 74 -5.54 -7.57 -12.66
N LEU A 75 -6.07 -8.72 -12.24
CA LEU A 75 -5.38 -10.01 -12.34
C LEU A 75 -5.12 -10.41 -13.80
N HIS A 76 -6.08 -10.20 -14.71
CA HIS A 76 -5.88 -10.45 -16.15
C HIS A 76 -4.82 -9.52 -16.75
N VAL A 77 -4.90 -8.21 -16.48
CA VAL A 77 -3.89 -7.25 -16.95
C VAL A 77 -2.50 -7.64 -16.45
N ALA A 78 -2.37 -8.01 -15.17
CA ALA A 78 -1.09 -8.42 -14.59
C ALA A 78 -0.52 -9.67 -15.26
N ARG A 79 -1.35 -10.71 -15.47
CA ARG A 79 -0.92 -11.96 -16.13
C ARG A 79 -0.43 -11.71 -17.56
N LEU A 80 -1.11 -10.84 -18.30
CA LEU A 80 -0.76 -10.54 -19.70
C LEU A 80 0.44 -9.60 -19.83
N ARG A 81 0.69 -8.73 -18.83
CA ARG A 81 1.86 -7.84 -18.81
C ARG A 81 3.10 -8.45 -18.15
N ALA A 82 2.96 -9.54 -17.39
CA ALA A 82 4.05 -10.15 -16.63
C ALA A 82 5.32 -10.42 -17.46
N GLY A 83 5.18 -10.88 -18.70
CA GLY A 83 6.32 -11.22 -19.57
C GLY A 83 6.98 -10.05 -20.33
N GLY A 84 6.40 -8.85 -20.29
CA GLY A 84 6.89 -7.70 -21.08
C GLY A 84 7.04 -6.39 -20.32
N ASP A 85 6.17 -6.13 -19.35
CA ASP A 85 6.17 -4.91 -18.53
C ASP A 85 5.84 -5.27 -17.08
N ARG A 86 6.89 -5.72 -16.37
CA ARG A 86 6.82 -6.12 -14.96
C ARG A 86 6.27 -5.00 -14.07
N ALA A 87 6.69 -3.76 -14.30
CA ALA A 87 6.27 -2.62 -13.50
C ALA A 87 4.77 -2.37 -13.62
N ALA A 88 4.22 -2.40 -14.84
CA ALA A 88 2.78 -2.28 -15.04
C ALA A 88 2.00 -3.49 -14.51
N ALA A 89 2.57 -4.69 -14.58
CA ALA A 89 1.96 -5.89 -13.99
C ALA A 89 1.87 -5.78 -12.46
N LEU A 90 2.95 -5.37 -11.79
CA LEU A 90 2.96 -5.11 -10.34
C LEU A 90 1.96 -4.03 -9.95
N LYS A 91 1.94 -2.91 -10.70
CA LYS A 91 0.96 -1.85 -10.50
C LYS A 91 -0.47 -2.37 -10.60
N ALA A 92 -0.78 -3.17 -11.62
CA ALA A 92 -2.13 -3.75 -11.77
C ALA A 92 -2.51 -4.65 -10.57
N LEU A 93 -1.58 -5.47 -10.07
CA LEU A 93 -1.82 -6.29 -8.88
C LEU A 93 -2.05 -5.45 -7.62
N ASP A 94 -1.21 -4.45 -7.38
CA ASP A 94 -1.36 -3.55 -6.23
C ASP A 94 -2.70 -2.80 -6.28
N MET A 95 -3.09 -2.31 -7.46
CA MET A 95 -4.41 -1.69 -7.67
C MET A 95 -5.55 -2.67 -7.32
N GLY A 96 -5.44 -3.92 -7.76
CA GLY A 96 -6.42 -4.97 -7.43
C GLY A 96 -6.48 -5.28 -5.93
N LEU A 97 -5.35 -5.25 -5.21
CA LEU A 97 -5.31 -5.50 -3.76
C LEU A 97 -5.86 -4.34 -2.94
N ILE A 98 -5.67 -3.10 -3.42
CA ILE A 98 -6.11 -1.87 -2.74
C ILE A 98 -7.60 -1.60 -2.99
N MET A 99 -8.04 -1.70 -4.24
CA MET A 99 -9.39 -1.29 -4.66
C MET A 99 -10.32 -2.49 -4.94
N GLY A 100 -9.78 -3.69 -5.07
CA GLY A 100 -10.56 -4.88 -5.38
C GLY A 100 -11.25 -5.51 -4.18
N GLY A 101 -12.20 -6.39 -4.48
CA GLY A 101 -12.87 -7.21 -3.49
C GLY A 101 -12.02 -8.40 -3.04
N ASN A 102 -12.55 -9.20 -2.11
CA ASN A 102 -11.79 -10.28 -1.48
C ASN A 102 -11.88 -11.62 -2.21
N LEU A 103 -12.78 -11.77 -3.20
CA LEU A 103 -13.04 -13.06 -3.86
C LEU A 103 -11.77 -13.67 -4.49
N LEU A 104 -10.91 -12.82 -5.07
CA LEU A 104 -9.70 -13.20 -5.78
C LEU A 104 -8.41 -12.71 -5.11
N ARG A 105 -8.48 -12.31 -3.82
CA ARG A 105 -7.33 -11.77 -3.08
C ARG A 105 -6.14 -12.74 -3.05
N ALA A 106 -6.39 -14.02 -2.75
CA ALA A 106 -5.35 -15.05 -2.77
C ALA A 106 -4.71 -15.25 -4.16
N ASP A 107 -5.51 -15.11 -5.22
CA ASP A 107 -5.05 -15.28 -6.60
C ASP A 107 -4.16 -14.09 -7.05
N LEU A 108 -4.50 -12.87 -6.61
CA LEU A 108 -3.68 -11.67 -6.75
C LEU A 108 -2.36 -11.78 -5.98
N GLU A 109 -2.39 -12.19 -4.71
CA GLU A 109 -1.20 -12.40 -3.88
C GLU A 109 -0.28 -13.47 -4.47
N ALA A 110 -0.85 -14.58 -4.97
CA ALA A 110 -0.08 -15.62 -5.64
C ALA A 110 0.56 -15.10 -6.94
N ALA A 111 -0.14 -14.27 -7.72
CA ALA A 111 0.43 -13.62 -8.91
C ALA A 111 1.56 -12.66 -8.54
N LEU A 112 1.40 -11.88 -7.48
CA LEU A 112 2.40 -10.96 -6.97
C LEU A 112 3.67 -11.70 -6.54
N ALA A 113 3.51 -12.80 -5.81
CA ALA A 113 4.62 -13.63 -5.37
C ALA A 113 5.42 -14.20 -6.57
N ARG A 114 4.73 -14.62 -7.64
CA ARG A 114 5.39 -15.10 -8.87
C ARG A 114 6.20 -14.00 -9.54
N ILE A 115 5.61 -12.82 -9.74
CA ILE A 115 6.32 -11.69 -10.38
C ILE A 115 7.49 -11.24 -9.51
N SER A 116 7.32 -11.22 -8.19
CA SER A 116 8.36 -10.79 -7.25
C SER A 116 9.52 -11.78 -7.14
N ALA A 117 9.28 -13.07 -7.39
CA ALA A 117 10.30 -14.13 -7.36
C ALA A 117 11.19 -14.16 -8.61
N GLU A 118 10.77 -13.55 -9.72
CA GLU A 118 11.64 -13.43 -10.90
C GLU A 118 12.81 -12.50 -10.57
N PRO A 119 14.07 -12.88 -10.86
CA PRO A 119 15.22 -12.01 -10.66
C PRO A 119 15.04 -10.74 -11.49
N CYS A 120 15.11 -9.57 -10.85
CA CYS A 120 15.26 -8.32 -11.59
C CYS A 120 16.57 -8.39 -12.38
N GLY A 121 16.51 -8.70 -13.67
CA GLY A 121 17.60 -8.47 -14.60
C GLY A 121 17.65 -6.98 -14.90
N GLY A 122 18.53 -6.24 -14.23
CA GLY A 122 18.69 -4.80 -14.44
C GLY A 122 19.77 -4.23 -13.56
N GLU A 123 20.80 -3.70 -14.22
CA GLU A 123 22.13 -3.36 -13.73
C GLU A 123 22.13 -2.23 -12.68
N ASP A 124 23.03 -2.37 -11.70
CA ASP A 124 23.42 -1.32 -10.76
C ASP A 124 23.96 -0.10 -11.55
N GLY A 125 23.10 0.90 -11.74
CA GLY A 125 23.48 2.26 -12.10
C GLY A 125 24.13 2.96 -10.90
N ALA A 126 25.32 2.50 -10.52
CA ALA A 126 26.07 2.99 -9.37
C ALA A 126 26.89 4.24 -9.72
N VAL A 127 26.29 5.45 -9.76
CA VAL A 127 27.10 6.68 -9.72
C VAL A 127 26.46 7.88 -8.99
N ALA A 128 25.13 7.97 -8.79
CA ALA A 128 24.51 9.15 -8.14
C ALA A 128 24.02 8.93 -6.69
N VAL A 129 24.23 7.73 -6.13
CA VAL A 129 23.42 7.22 -5.01
C VAL A 129 24.01 7.52 -3.62
N ASP A 130 25.29 7.87 -3.51
CA ASP A 130 25.92 8.11 -2.20
C ASP A 130 25.56 9.48 -1.59
N GLU A 131 25.28 10.49 -2.43
CA GLU A 131 24.81 11.80 -1.96
C GLU A 131 23.37 11.73 -1.43
N GLU A 132 22.49 10.96 -2.07
CA GLU A 132 21.11 10.75 -1.63
C GLU A 132 21.06 10.03 -0.27
N ASP A 133 21.87 8.99 -0.12
CA ASP A 133 22.03 8.23 1.12
C ASP A 133 22.53 9.07 2.29
N GLN A 134 23.55 9.91 2.03
CA GLN A 134 24.10 10.77 3.08
C GLN A 134 23.07 11.81 3.49
N ARG A 135 22.39 12.42 2.52
CA ARG A 135 21.34 13.41 2.75
C ARG A 135 20.15 12.81 3.52
N TRP A 136 19.82 11.54 3.26
CA TRP A 136 18.80 10.78 3.99
C TRP A 136 19.20 10.55 5.46
N ARG A 137 20.44 10.13 5.72
CA ARG A 137 20.96 9.98 7.10
C ARG A 137 20.92 11.31 7.86
N ASP A 138 21.36 12.38 7.23
CA ASP A 138 21.33 13.74 7.80
C ASP A 138 19.88 14.24 8.06
N GLY A 139 18.89 13.66 7.37
CA GLY A 139 17.47 13.93 7.58
C GLY A 139 16.86 13.25 8.78
N LEU A 140 17.23 11.99 9.00
CA LEU A 140 16.80 11.25 10.18
C LEU A 140 17.36 11.87 11.46
N ASP A 141 18.57 12.41 11.38
CA ASP A 141 19.26 13.05 12.51
C ASP A 141 18.82 14.50 12.74
N ARG A 142 18.06 15.09 11.81
CA ARG A 142 17.35 16.36 12.01
C ARG A 142 16.18 16.15 12.98
N ASN A 143 16.52 16.03 14.24
CA ASN A 143 15.58 16.10 15.35
C ASN A 143 14.92 17.49 15.29
N ARG A 144 13.64 17.57 14.93
CA ARG A 144 12.90 18.84 15.01
C ARG A 144 12.92 19.28 16.47
N ASP A 145 13.47 20.46 16.72
CA ASP A 145 13.48 21.04 18.06
C ASP A 145 12.03 21.14 18.58
N ILE A 146 11.82 20.76 19.85
CA ILE A 146 10.54 20.92 20.54
C ILE A 146 10.09 22.39 20.48
N ALA A 147 11.04 23.33 20.48
CA ALA A 147 10.78 24.75 20.32
C ALA A 147 10.11 25.09 18.97
N ASP A 148 10.46 24.38 17.90
CA ASP A 148 9.84 24.57 16.58
C ASP A 148 8.47 23.92 16.49
N ALA A 149 8.28 22.76 17.11
CA ALA A 149 6.97 22.14 17.21
C ALA A 149 5.96 23.02 17.98
N LEU A 150 6.41 23.66 19.07
CA LEU A 150 5.59 24.56 19.89
C LEU A 150 5.08 25.81 19.14
N LYS A 151 5.80 26.25 18.09
CA LYS A 151 5.35 27.38 17.24
C LYS A 151 4.17 27.01 16.35
N ILE A 152 4.00 25.72 16.05
CA ILE A 152 2.99 25.19 15.11
C ILE A 152 1.76 24.69 15.86
N LEU A 153 1.94 24.17 17.07
CA LEU A 153 0.88 23.56 17.85
C LEU A 153 -0.08 24.62 18.43
N PRO A 154 -1.39 24.31 18.53
CA PRO A 154 -2.34 25.15 19.25
C PRO A 154 -1.91 25.45 20.68
N VAL A 155 -2.29 26.63 21.18
CA VAL A 155 -2.00 27.05 22.55
C VAL A 155 -2.51 25.99 23.53
N LYS A 156 -1.65 25.57 24.48
CA LYS A 156 -1.87 24.49 25.47
C LYS A 156 -1.79 23.05 24.95
N SER A 157 -1.40 22.78 23.70
CA SER A 157 -1.32 21.39 23.19
C SER A 157 -0.40 20.46 23.99
N LEU A 158 0.65 21.00 24.64
CA LEU A 158 1.56 20.25 25.51
C LEU A 158 1.35 20.55 27.01
N SER A 159 0.21 21.13 27.40
CA SER A 159 -0.05 21.45 28.82
C SER A 159 -0.61 20.26 29.62
N CYS A 160 -0.73 19.08 29.01
CA CYS A 160 -1.19 17.87 29.70
C CYS A 160 -0.06 17.25 30.55
N LYS A 161 -0.43 16.31 31.42
CA LYS A 161 0.55 15.53 32.18
C LYS A 161 1.44 14.75 31.22
N LYS A 162 2.76 14.87 31.41
CA LYS A 162 3.74 14.06 30.69
C LYS A 162 3.40 12.58 30.85
N VAL A 163 3.26 11.87 29.73
CA VAL A 163 3.02 10.43 29.71
C VAL A 163 4.18 9.72 30.39
N GLU A 164 3.88 8.82 31.32
CA GLU A 164 4.86 8.04 32.05
C GLU A 164 5.65 7.12 31.10
N ARG A 165 6.93 6.87 31.41
CA ARG A 165 7.82 6.03 30.60
C ARG A 165 8.47 4.95 31.46
N LEU A 166 8.32 3.69 31.06
CA LEU A 166 8.86 2.51 31.75
C LEU A 166 9.65 1.64 30.78
N SER A 167 10.78 1.04 31.20
CA SER A 167 11.63 0.21 30.33
C SER A 167 11.38 -1.30 30.45
N HIS A 168 10.73 -1.73 31.53
CA HIS A 168 10.37 -3.11 31.78
C HIS A 168 9.09 -3.13 32.61
N ILE A 169 7.95 -3.37 31.96
CA ILE A 169 6.65 -3.50 32.61
C ILE A 169 6.18 -4.94 32.47
N SER A 170 5.68 -5.54 33.56
CA SER A 170 5.07 -6.86 33.46
C SER A 170 3.71 -6.76 32.76
N LEU A 171 3.22 -7.86 32.18
CA LEU A 171 1.90 -7.87 31.55
C LEU A 171 0.80 -7.53 32.57
N GLU A 172 0.92 -8.07 33.79
CA GLU A 172 -0.03 -7.83 34.88
C GLU A 172 -0.02 -6.37 35.32
N GLU A 173 1.16 -5.76 35.45
CA GLU A 173 1.31 -4.35 35.79
C GLU A 173 0.73 -3.46 34.69
N PHE A 174 1.02 -3.77 33.42
CA PHE A 174 0.44 -3.08 32.27
C PHE A 174 -1.09 -3.13 32.29
N ILE A 175 -1.66 -4.33 32.53
CA ILE A 175 -3.11 -4.53 32.55
C ILE A 175 -3.75 -3.75 33.70
N CYS A 176 -3.26 -3.92 34.93
CA CYS A 176 -3.89 -3.36 36.13
C CYS A 176 -3.75 -1.84 36.26
N ASN A 177 -2.59 -1.30 35.86
CA ASN A 177 -2.24 0.09 36.11
C ASN A 177 -2.48 1.01 34.90
N TYR A 178 -2.53 0.47 33.69
CA TYR A 178 -2.63 1.29 32.47
C TYR A 178 -3.81 0.89 31.60
N PHE A 179 -3.89 -0.37 31.15
CA PHE A 179 -4.92 -0.83 30.22
C PHE A 179 -6.34 -0.69 30.80
N LEU A 180 -6.61 -1.28 31.97
CA LEU A 180 -7.92 -1.22 32.63
C LEU A 180 -8.28 0.18 33.12
N ARG A 181 -7.29 1.05 33.27
CA ARG A 181 -7.45 2.44 33.71
C ARG A 181 -7.49 3.44 32.56
N GLU A 182 -7.45 2.95 31.32
CA GLU A 182 -7.42 3.75 30.09
C GLU A 182 -6.34 4.86 30.14
N SER A 183 -5.22 4.56 30.79
CA SER A 183 -4.16 5.53 31.07
C SER A 183 -2.97 5.30 30.14
N PRO A 184 -2.52 6.32 29.39
CA PRO A 184 -1.43 6.17 28.44
C PRO A 184 -0.09 5.93 29.14
N VAL A 185 0.76 5.09 28.54
CA VAL A 185 2.12 4.81 28.99
C VAL A 185 3.06 4.60 27.81
N ILE A 186 4.31 5.04 27.93
CA ILE A 186 5.37 4.79 26.95
C ILE A 186 6.19 3.59 27.45
N ILE A 187 6.15 2.49 26.70
CA ILE A 187 7.00 1.33 26.96
C ILE A 187 8.29 1.49 26.14
N SER A 188 9.39 1.74 26.83
CA SER A 188 10.74 1.82 26.26
C SER A 188 11.41 0.45 26.30
N GLY A 189 12.41 0.21 25.45
CA GLY A 189 13.16 -1.06 25.42
C GLY A 189 12.46 -2.23 24.71
N ALA A 190 11.14 -2.21 24.60
CA ALA A 190 10.36 -3.36 24.09
C ALA A 190 10.71 -3.78 22.65
N ILE A 191 11.05 -2.82 21.79
CA ILE A 191 11.33 -3.06 20.36
C ILE A 191 12.82 -2.88 20.01
N ASP A 192 13.71 -2.79 21.00
CA ASP A 192 15.13 -2.52 20.79
C ASP A 192 15.82 -3.59 19.94
N HIS A 193 15.32 -4.82 20.00
CA HIS A 193 15.83 -5.97 19.26
C HIS A 193 15.30 -6.05 17.81
N TRP A 194 14.32 -5.24 17.42
CA TRP A 194 13.72 -5.31 16.08
C TRP A 194 14.73 -4.91 14.99
N PRO A 195 14.98 -5.76 13.99
CA PRO A 195 15.81 -5.42 12.83
C PRO A 195 15.35 -4.16 12.09
N ALA A 196 14.05 -3.82 12.16
CA ALA A 196 13.48 -2.61 11.59
C ALA A 196 14.21 -1.32 12.04
N ARG A 197 14.71 -1.28 13.29
CA ARG A 197 15.41 -0.10 13.84
C ARG A 197 16.69 0.26 13.12
N THR A 198 17.33 -0.70 12.46
CA THR A 198 18.56 -0.49 11.69
C THR A 198 18.26 -0.49 10.20
N LYS A 199 17.50 -1.47 9.71
CA LYS A 199 17.25 -1.65 8.28
C LYS A 199 16.36 -0.56 7.67
N TRP A 200 15.36 -0.05 8.38
CA TRP A 200 14.49 1.00 7.82
C TRP A 200 15.14 2.39 7.80
N LYS A 201 16.32 2.54 8.42
CA LYS A 201 17.14 3.74 8.24
C LYS A 201 17.88 3.75 6.92
N ASP A 202 17.96 2.61 6.22
CA ASP A 202 18.58 2.50 4.92
C ASP A 202 17.52 2.72 3.83
N ILE A 203 17.60 3.85 3.12
CA ILE A 203 16.68 4.18 2.04
C ILE A 203 16.86 3.24 0.83
N LYS A 204 18.08 2.78 0.54
CA LYS A 204 18.34 1.81 -0.53
C LYS A 204 17.66 0.49 -0.20
N TYR A 205 17.72 0.07 1.06
CA TYR A 205 16.99 -1.11 1.52
C TYR A 205 15.48 -0.95 1.29
N LEU A 206 14.89 0.17 1.70
CA LEU A 206 13.46 0.45 1.52
C LEU A 206 13.05 0.51 0.04
N LYS A 207 13.81 1.21 -0.81
CA LYS A 207 13.58 1.25 -2.27
C LYS A 207 13.70 -0.14 -2.89
N LYS A 208 14.68 -0.94 -2.47
CA LYS A 208 14.89 -2.29 -2.99
C LYS A 208 13.73 -3.24 -2.68
N ILE A 209 13.16 -3.18 -1.48
CA ILE A 209 12.13 -4.14 -1.06
C ILE A 209 10.70 -3.71 -1.42
N ALA A 210 10.45 -2.40 -1.49
CA ALA A 210 9.10 -1.86 -1.61
C ALA A 210 8.97 -0.80 -2.70
N GLY A 211 10.07 -0.32 -3.30
CA GLY A 211 10.09 0.84 -4.18
C GLY A 211 9.09 0.79 -5.34
N ASP A 212 8.97 -0.38 -5.97
CA ASP A 212 8.07 -0.59 -7.11
C ASP A 212 6.59 -0.77 -6.72
N ARG A 213 6.30 -0.85 -5.42
CA ARG A 213 4.96 -1.11 -4.91
C ARG A 213 4.12 0.17 -4.96
N THR A 214 2.91 0.05 -5.49
CA THR A 214 1.96 1.17 -5.55
C THR A 214 1.27 1.31 -4.20
N VAL A 215 1.32 2.49 -3.60
CA VAL A 215 0.79 2.76 -2.27
C VAL A 215 -0.15 3.98 -2.29
N PRO A 216 -1.22 3.97 -1.48
CA PRO A 216 -2.09 5.12 -1.33
C PRO A 216 -1.43 6.16 -0.42
N VAL A 217 -1.34 7.39 -0.90
CA VAL A 217 -0.80 8.51 -0.13
C VAL A 217 -1.83 9.63 -0.02
N GLU A 218 -1.86 10.27 1.14
CA GLU A 218 -2.62 11.49 1.37
C GLU A 218 -1.75 12.70 1.04
N VAL A 219 -2.25 13.60 0.19
CA VAL A 219 -1.56 14.83 -0.19
C VAL A 219 -2.35 16.02 0.37
N GLY A 220 -1.69 16.83 1.20
CA GLY A 220 -2.28 18.02 1.82
C GLY A 220 -1.86 18.22 3.28
N LYS A 221 -2.28 19.33 3.89
CA LYS A 221 -1.90 19.67 5.27
C LYS A 221 -2.59 18.80 6.32
N ASN A 222 -3.88 18.52 6.13
CA ASN A 222 -4.69 17.64 6.96
C ASN A 222 -5.94 17.21 6.18
N TYR A 223 -6.60 16.14 6.64
CA TYR A 223 -7.83 15.58 6.04
C TYR A 223 -9.05 16.53 6.09
N VAL A 224 -8.96 17.62 6.86
CA VAL A 224 -10.02 18.65 6.99
C VAL A 224 -9.82 19.78 5.96
N CYS A 225 -8.69 19.81 5.25
CA CYS A 225 -8.37 20.86 4.29
C CYS A 225 -9.07 20.62 2.95
N SER A 226 -9.59 21.68 2.33
CA SER A 226 -10.30 21.63 1.04
C SER A 226 -9.47 21.12 -0.13
N PHE A 227 -8.14 21.11 -0.01
CA PHE A 227 -7.22 20.61 -1.05
C PHE A 227 -6.63 19.24 -0.72
N TRP A 228 -7.14 18.55 0.30
CA TRP A 228 -6.75 17.18 0.60
C TRP A 228 -7.22 16.24 -0.51
N LYS A 229 -6.34 15.34 -0.93
CA LYS A 229 -6.65 14.29 -1.90
C LYS A 229 -5.85 13.04 -1.62
N GLN A 230 -6.35 11.92 -2.13
CA GLN A 230 -5.60 10.66 -2.19
C GLN A 230 -4.97 10.49 -3.57
N GLU A 231 -3.74 10.01 -3.60
CA GLU A 231 -3.03 9.63 -4.82
C GLU A 231 -2.49 8.20 -4.67
N LEU A 232 -2.36 7.49 -5.79
CA LEU A 232 -1.71 6.19 -5.87
C LEU A 232 -0.39 6.36 -6.61
N ILE A 233 0.71 6.26 -5.87
CA ILE A 233 2.07 6.45 -6.38
C ILE A 233 2.95 5.27 -6.00
N THR A 234 4.12 5.13 -6.60
CA THR A 234 5.06 4.11 -6.15
C THR A 234 5.69 4.51 -4.82
N PHE A 235 6.10 3.52 -4.03
CA PHE A 235 6.78 3.78 -2.76
C PHE A 235 8.09 4.57 -2.97
N SER A 236 8.82 4.33 -4.08
CA SER A 236 9.98 5.16 -4.46
C SER A 236 9.60 6.62 -4.66
N GLN A 237 8.52 6.90 -5.41
CA GLN A 237 8.03 8.27 -5.60
C GLN A 237 7.60 8.92 -4.28
N PHE A 238 7.02 8.14 -3.36
CA PHE A 238 6.69 8.62 -2.02
C PHE A 238 7.96 9.03 -1.25
N LEU A 239 8.99 8.20 -1.23
CA LEU A 239 10.27 8.50 -0.57
C LEU A 239 10.95 9.75 -1.16
N GLU A 240 10.89 9.91 -2.49
CA GLU A 240 11.39 11.10 -3.18
C GLU A 240 10.64 12.37 -2.74
N ARG A 241 9.29 12.32 -2.71
CA ARG A 241 8.44 13.44 -2.29
C ARG A 241 8.64 13.85 -0.83
N MET A 242 8.92 12.90 0.07
CA MET A 242 9.23 13.22 1.47
C MET A 242 10.43 14.15 1.62
N TRP A 243 11.30 14.18 0.62
CA TRP A 243 12.59 14.85 0.69
C TRP A 243 12.74 16.05 -0.28
N SER A 244 11.83 16.20 -1.24
CA SER A 244 11.72 17.39 -2.08
C SER A 244 11.21 18.59 -1.27
N THR A 245 12.13 19.46 -0.84
CA THR A 245 11.85 20.71 -0.10
C THR A 245 11.15 21.78 -0.93
N ASP A 246 10.95 21.56 -2.23
CA ASP A 246 10.59 22.60 -3.19
C ASP A 246 9.10 22.97 -3.18
N CYS A 247 8.24 22.23 -2.47
CA CYS A 247 6.80 22.55 -2.44
C CYS A 247 6.09 22.13 -1.14
N PRO A 248 5.89 23.05 -0.17
CA PRO A 248 5.16 22.75 1.07
C PRO A 248 3.67 22.43 0.87
N SER A 249 3.11 22.64 -0.34
CA SER A 249 1.76 22.21 -0.72
C SER A 249 1.66 20.73 -1.10
N ASN A 250 2.79 20.04 -1.30
CA ASN A 250 2.84 18.61 -1.66
C ASN A 250 3.22 17.72 -0.48
N LEU A 251 2.92 18.16 0.75
CA LEU A 251 3.11 17.36 1.95
C LEU A 251 2.35 16.04 1.78
N THR A 252 3.10 14.95 1.74
CA THR A 252 2.60 13.62 1.38
C THR A 252 2.75 12.69 2.57
N TYR A 253 1.67 12.02 2.95
CA TYR A 253 1.63 11.08 4.05
C TYR A 253 1.20 9.70 3.56
N LEU A 254 2.02 8.68 3.85
CA LEU A 254 1.57 7.30 3.80
C LEU A 254 0.92 6.96 5.15
N ALA A 255 -0.41 6.96 5.19
CA ALA A 255 -1.18 6.74 6.41
C ALA A 255 -2.29 5.70 6.18
N GLN A 256 -2.71 5.04 7.27
CA GLN A 256 -3.87 4.14 7.29
C GLN A 256 -3.84 2.99 6.26
N HIS A 257 -2.64 2.59 5.82
CA HIS A 257 -2.45 1.55 4.84
C HIS A 257 -1.79 0.31 5.47
N PRO A 258 -2.34 -0.91 5.33
CA PRO A 258 -1.74 -2.14 5.83
C PRO A 258 -0.50 -2.56 5.01
N LEU A 259 0.56 -1.75 5.08
CA LEU A 259 1.76 -1.90 4.26
C LEU A 259 2.44 -3.26 4.44
N PHE A 260 2.35 -3.85 5.63
CA PHE A 260 2.92 -5.17 5.93
C PHE A 260 2.20 -6.32 5.24
N GLU A 261 0.91 -6.18 4.94
CA GLU A 261 0.17 -7.16 4.15
C GLU A 261 0.57 -7.07 2.68
N GLN A 262 0.74 -5.84 2.17
CA GLN A 262 1.16 -5.63 0.79
C GLN A 262 2.63 -6.04 0.57
N VAL A 263 3.52 -5.75 1.54
CA VAL A 263 4.96 -6.00 1.47
C VAL A 263 5.40 -6.88 2.64
N ALA A 264 5.20 -8.18 2.50
CA ALA A 264 5.50 -9.17 3.53
C ALA A 264 6.97 -9.12 4.03
N ASN A 265 7.93 -8.71 3.19
CA ASN A 265 9.33 -8.59 3.60
C ASN A 265 9.55 -7.56 4.74
N LEU A 266 8.69 -6.55 4.86
CA LEU A 266 8.75 -5.57 5.94
C LEU A 266 8.28 -6.16 7.27
N SER A 267 7.28 -7.04 7.26
CA SER A 267 6.72 -7.62 8.48
C SER A 267 7.72 -8.52 9.21
N LEU A 268 8.61 -9.19 8.45
CA LEU A 268 9.69 -10.02 9.00
C LEU A 268 10.73 -9.24 9.83
N LEU A 269 10.69 -7.90 9.82
CA LEU A 269 11.64 -7.05 10.56
C LEU A 269 11.11 -6.55 11.91
N ILE A 270 9.86 -6.88 12.23
CA ILE A 270 9.18 -6.48 13.48
C ILE A 270 8.67 -7.69 14.28
N LEU A 271 9.07 -8.90 13.86
CA LEU A 271 8.78 -10.18 14.51
C LEU A 271 10.01 -10.70 15.26
#